data_AF-A0A560RLL1-F1
#
_entry.id   AF-A0A560RLL1-F1
#
_cell.length_a   1.000
_cell.length_b   1.000
_cell.length_c   1.000
_cell.angle_alpha   90.00
_cell.angle_beta   90.00
_cell.angle_gamma   90.00
#
_symmetry.space_group_name_H-M   'P 1'
#
loop_
_entity.id
_entity.type
_entity.pdbx_description
1 polymer ?
#
loop_
_entity_poly.entity_id
_entity_poly.type
_entity_poly.pdbx_seq_one_letter_code
_entity_poly.pdbx_strand_id
1 'polypeptide(L)' 'MLGDYSLPDVLERIYHNQLALEATIMELTLWVEQRGSSEVGVNVRAALEAIGENADHITQGLARLKNLDIG' A
#
# COMPACT_ATOMS: atom_id res chain seq x y z
N MET A 1 -20.87 -14.53 12.54
CA MET A 1 -19.72 -14.11 11.73
C MET A 1 -18.95 -13.06 12.52
N LEU A 2 -17.94 -13.49 13.29
CA LEU A 2 -17.00 -12.61 14.00
C LEU A 2 -15.62 -12.61 13.31
N GLY A 3 -15.51 -13.28 12.15
CA GLY A 3 -14.25 -13.53 11.44
C GLY A 3 -14.03 -12.72 10.16
N ASP A 4 -14.98 -11.90 9.69
CA ASP A 4 -14.77 -11.13 8.45
C ASP A 4 -14.10 -9.76 8.69
N TYR A 5 -13.91 -9.39 9.96
CA TYR A 5 -13.36 -8.11 10.40
C TYR A 5 -12.36 -8.26 11.55
N SER A 6 -11.64 -9.38 11.62
CA SER A 6 -10.54 -9.48 12.58
C SER A 6 -9.48 -8.41 12.25
N LEU A 7 -8.72 -7.97 13.25
CA LEU A 7 -7.68 -6.96 13.02
C LEU A 7 -6.68 -7.44 11.93
N PRO A 8 -6.20 -8.71 11.92
CA PRO A 8 -5.40 -9.23 10.81
C PRO A 8 -6.11 -9.13 9.45
N ASP A 9 -7.39 -9.50 9.35
CA ASP A 9 -8.12 -9.47 8.07
C ASP A 9 -8.29 -8.05 7.53
N VAL A 10 -8.58 -7.08 8.42
CA VAL A 10 -8.71 -5.67 8.02
C VAL A 10 -7.35 -5.11 7.59
N LEU A 11 -6.27 -5.42 8.31
CA LEU A 11 -4.93 -4.99 7.93
C LEU A 11 -4.48 -5.64 6.61
N GLU A 12 -4.82 -6.90 6.36
CA GLU A 12 -4.54 -7.56 5.09
C GLU A 12 -5.30 -6.91 3.93
N ARG A 13 -6.55 -6.47 4.14
CA ARG A 13 -7.29 -5.66 3.16
C ARG A 13 -6.66 -4.27 2.94
N ILE A 14 -6.18 -3.61 3.99
CA ILE A 14 -5.49 -2.32 3.86
C ILE A 14 -4.16 -2.48 3.11
N TYR A 15 -3.41 -3.55 3.36
CA TYR A 15 -2.20 -3.87 2.59
C TYR A 15 -2.50 -4.02 1.10
N HIS A 16 -3.54 -4.79 0.73
CA HIS A 16 -3.96 -4.91 -0.66
C HIS A 16 -4.39 -3.55 -1.26
N ASN A 17 -5.02 -2.69 -0.47
CA ASN A 17 -5.33 -1.33 -0.91
C ASN A 17 -4.07 -0.51 -1.18
N GLN A 18 -3.00 -0.62 -0.37
CA GLN A 18 -1.72 0.05 -0.66
C GLN A 18 -1.18 -0.39 -2.02
N LEU A 19 -1.13 -1.71 -2.29
CA LEU A 19 -0.65 -2.24 -3.57
C LEU A 19 -1.51 -1.77 -4.75
N ALA A 20 -2.83 -1.79 -4.61
CA ALA A 20 -3.75 -1.37 -5.67
C ALA A 20 -3.63 0.14 -5.95
N LEU A 21 -3.50 0.96 -4.90
CA LEU A 21 -3.28 2.39 -5.02
C LEU A 21 -1.93 2.68 -5.67
N GLU A 22 -0.86 2.02 -5.23
CA GLU A 22 0.48 2.17 -5.79
C GLU A 22 0.48 1.87 -7.29
N ALA A 23 -0.08 0.73 -7.70
CA ALA A 23 -0.15 0.32 -9.09
C ALA A 23 -0.95 1.30 -9.96
N THR A 24 -2.14 1.69 -9.48
CA THR A 24 -3.03 2.61 -10.23
C THR A 24 -2.40 4.00 -10.36
N ILE A 25 -1.80 4.51 -9.28
CA ILE A 25 -1.14 5.81 -9.28
C ILE A 25 0.12 5.77 -10.15
N MET A 26 0.91 4.67 -10.13
CA MET A 26 2.07 4.52 -11.01
C MET A 26 1.66 4.52 -12.49
N GLU A 27 0.59 3.82 -12.87
CA GLU A 27 0.07 3.84 -14.24
C GLU A 27 -0.34 5.25 -14.68
N LEU A 28 -1.06 5.98 -13.84
CA LEU A 28 -1.43 7.38 -14.10
C LEU A 28 -0.20 8.29 -14.18
N THR A 29 0.79 8.06 -13.32
CA THR A 29 2.06 8.82 -13.29
C THR A 29 2.79 8.68 -14.62
N LEU A 30 2.93 7.44 -15.11
CA LEU A 30 3.55 7.16 -16.40
C LEU A 30 2.80 7.82 -17.55
N TRP A 31 1.46 7.80 -17.53
CA TRP A 31 0.63 8.44 -18.54
C TRP A 31 0.79 9.98 -18.55
N VAL A 32 0.93 10.61 -17.37
CA VAL A 32 1.19 12.05 -17.23
C VAL A 32 2.62 12.40 -17.66
N GLU A 33 3.62 11.60 -17.28
CA GLU A 33 5.02 11.77 -17.68
C GLU A 33 5.19 11.74 -19.21
N GLN A 34 4.53 10.80 -19.88
CA GLN A 34 4.52 10.69 -21.35
C GLN A 34 3.96 11.93 -22.06
N ARG A 35 3.23 12.79 -21.35
CA ARG A 35 2.63 14.03 -21.88
C ARG A 35 3.43 15.29 -21.54
N GLY A 36 4.64 15.13 -21.02
CA GLY A 36 5.59 16.22 -20.78
C GLY A 36 5.57 16.78 -19.35
N SER A 37 4.77 16.22 -18.44
CA SER A 37 4.69 16.67 -17.05
C SER A 37 5.64 15.88 -16.13
N SER A 38 6.94 15.95 -16.43
CA SER A 38 7.99 15.24 -15.67
C SER A 38 8.05 15.65 -14.20
N GLU A 39 7.86 16.92 -13.86
CA GLU A 39 7.88 17.40 -12.47
C GLU A 39 6.74 16.79 -11.64
N VAL A 40 5.54 16.69 -12.23
CA VAL A 40 4.40 16.00 -11.59
C VAL A 40 4.75 14.52 -11.37
N GLY A 41 5.40 13.89 -12.35
CA GLY A 41 5.89 12.51 -12.24
C GLY A 41 6.81 12.30 -11.04
N VAL A 42 7.81 13.17 -10.89
CA VAL A 42 8.76 13.13 -9.75
C VAL A 42 8.04 13.31 -8.42
N ASN A 43 7.14 14.29 -8.31
CA ASN A 43 6.40 14.55 -7.07
C ASN A 43 5.50 13.38 -6.68
N VAL A 44 4.84 12.73 -7.64
CA VAL A 44 4.01 11.55 -7.38
C VAL A 44 4.87 10.35 -6.97
N ARG A 45 6.04 10.15 -7.58
CA ARG A 45 6.97 9.07 -7.18
C ARG A 45 7.46 9.23 -5.74
N ALA A 46 7.78 10.45 -5.30
CA ALA A 46 8.11 10.71 -3.90
C ALA A 46 6.93 10.40 -2.95
N ALA A 47 5.68 10.63 -3.38
CA ALA A 47 4.51 10.24 -2.60
C ALA A 47 4.28 8.71 -2.60
N LEU A 48 4.62 8.02 -3.69
CA LEU A 48 4.54 6.56 -3.79
C LEU A 48 5.54 5.87 -2.85
N GLU A 49 6.69 6.49 -2.55
CA GLU A 49 7.62 5.98 -1.53
C GLU A 49 6.91 5.83 -0.16
N ALA A 50 6.12 6.82 0.25
CA ALA A 50 5.34 6.75 1.50
C ALA A 50 4.25 5.66 1.47
N ILE A 51 3.66 5.37 0.31
CA ILE A 51 2.71 4.26 0.14
C ILE A 51 3.43 2.92 0.32
N GLY A 52 4.61 2.76 -0.27
CA GLY A 52 5.46 1.58 -0.09
C GLY A 52 5.87 1.37 1.37
N GLU A 53 6.34 2.42 2.05
CA GLU A 53 6.68 2.36 3.48
C GLU A 53 5.49 1.93 4.33
N ASN A 54 4.29 2.42 4.02
CA ASN A 54 3.07 2.00 4.72
C ASN A 54 2.73 0.53 4.46
N ALA A 55 2.90 0.04 3.23
CA ALA A 55 2.70 -1.37 2.90
C ALA A 55 3.67 -2.28 3.69
N ASP A 56 4.94 -1.86 3.81
CA ASP A 56 5.95 -2.56 4.62
C ASP A 56 5.58 -2.57 6.11
N HIS A 57 5.19 -1.43 6.67
CA HIS A 57 4.76 -1.35 8.06
C HIS A 57 3.54 -2.22 8.36
N ILE A 58 2.55 -2.24 7.46
CA ILE A 58 1.37 -3.11 7.61
C ILE A 58 1.77 -4.58 7.56
N THR A 59 2.65 -4.96 6.63
CA THR A 59 3.15 -6.34 6.51
C THR A 59 3.89 -6.78 7.78
N GLN A 60 4.73 -5.91 8.35
CA GLN A 60 5.42 -6.16 9.61
C GLN A 60 4.43 -6.27 10.79
N GLY A 61 3.41 -5.41 10.85
CA GLY A 61 2.34 -5.47 11.85
C GLY A 61 1.54 -6.77 11.78
N LEU A 62 1.18 -7.20 10.56
CA LEU A 62 0.52 -8.47 10.31
C LEU A 62 1.34 -9.66 10.78
N ALA A 63 2.63 -9.69 10.45
CA ALA A 63 3.53 -10.76 10.90
C ALA A 63 3.58 -10.86 12.43
N ARG A 64 3.64 -9.72 13.14
CA ARG A 64 3.60 -9.68 14.60
C ARG A 64 2.29 -10.22 15.16
N LEU A 65 1.14 -9.77 14.62
CA LEU A 65 -0.18 -10.21 15.08
C LEU A 65 -0.38 -11.71 14.86
N LYS A 66 0.00 -12.23 13.69
CA LYS A 66 -0.09 -13.67 13.40
C LYS A 66 0.85 -14.51 14.29
N ASN A 67 1.99 -13.95 14.72
CA ASN A 67 2.90 -14.60 15.67
C ASN A 67 2.41 -14.55 17.13
N LEU A 68 1.67 -13.51 17.52
CA LEU A 68 1.05 -13.37 18.85
C LEU A 68 -0.14 -14.31 19.07
N ASP A 69 -0.76 -14.78 17.98
CA ASP A 69 -1.91 -15.69 17.98
C ASP A 69 -1.53 -17.18 18.18
N ILE A 70 -0.23 -17.49 18.27
CA ILE A 70 0.32 -18.86 18.44
C ILE A 70 0.63 -19.17 19.93
N GLY A 71 -0.02 -18.48 20.87
CA GLY A 71 0.15 -18.61 22.32
C GLY A 71 -0.95 -19.38 23.01
#